data_AF-A0A0Q7DNB6-F1
#
_entry.id   AF-A0A0Q7DNB6-F1
#
_cell.length_a   1.000
_cell.length_b   1.000
_cell.length_c   1.000
_cell.angle_alpha   90.00
_cell.angle_beta   90.00
_cell.angle_gamma   90.00
#
_symmetry.space_group_name_H-M   'P 1'
#
loop_
_entity.id
_entity.type
_entity.pdbx_description
1 polymer ?
#
loop_
_entity_poly.entity_id
_entity_poly.type
_entity_poly.pdbx_seq_one_letter_code
_entity_poly.pdbx_strand_id
1 'polypeptide(L)'
;MRRAALALGLLAALAACDGEDPVDAALRDAAAARQAEALKVTGESEAPKPDRPALSADQVWVEATIRDHRKAIAEAEEMLAKTDNAAVRDTAEEVIATRKREIAQLEALRPGAGPAE
;
A
#
# COMPACT_ATOMS: atom_id res chain seq x y z
N MET A 1 9.99 -76.02 -12.54
CA MET A 1 9.45 -76.72 -11.35
C MET A 1 9.17 -75.69 -10.26
N ARG A 2 7.93 -75.69 -9.73
CA ARG A 2 7.50 -75.38 -8.34
C ARG A 2 8.07 -74.10 -7.69
N ARG A 3 7.38 -72.95 -7.70
CA ARG A 3 6.35 -72.47 -6.74
C ARG A 3 6.70 -72.65 -5.25
N ALA A 4 6.96 -71.54 -4.56
CA ALA A 4 6.53 -71.21 -3.18
C ALA A 4 6.92 -69.73 -2.94
N ALA A 5 6.06 -68.75 -3.16
CA ALA A 5 5.03 -68.27 -2.22
C ALA A 5 5.63 -67.97 -0.83
N LEU A 6 5.76 -66.69 -0.50
CA LEU A 6 5.63 -66.21 0.88
C LEU A 6 5.24 -64.73 0.88
N ALA A 7 4.04 -64.51 1.43
CA ALA A 7 3.50 -63.27 1.96
C ALA A 7 3.31 -62.09 0.99
N LEU A 8 2.21 -62.18 0.24
CA LEU A 8 1.39 -61.04 -0.13
C LEU A 8 0.94 -60.35 1.18
N GLY A 9 1.78 -59.45 1.68
CA GLY A 9 1.53 -58.61 2.84
C GLY A 9 0.46 -57.59 2.51
N LEU A 10 -0.72 -57.87 3.03
CA LEU A 10 -1.91 -57.04 3.02
C LEU A 10 -1.60 -55.68 3.66
N LEU A 11 -1.21 -54.69 2.85
CA LEU A 11 -1.25 -53.27 3.21
C LEU A 11 -2.17 -52.56 2.21
N ALA A 12 -3.45 -52.93 2.31
CA ALA A 12 -4.54 -52.07 1.87
C ALA A 12 -4.67 -50.93 2.89
N ALA A 13 -3.96 -49.83 2.66
CA ALA A 13 -4.21 -48.58 3.36
C ALA A 13 -3.80 -47.39 2.48
N LEU A 14 -4.80 -46.57 2.13
CA LEU A 14 -4.73 -45.23 1.51
C LEU A 14 -4.60 -45.10 -0.02
N ALA A 15 -5.24 -45.98 -0.80
CA ALA A 15 -5.69 -45.57 -2.13
C ALA A 15 -7.06 -44.88 -2.01
N ALA A 16 -7.11 -43.59 -2.33
CA ALA A 16 -8.30 -42.77 -2.57
C ALA A 16 -9.23 -42.45 -1.38
N CYS A 17 -8.79 -41.54 -0.50
CA CYS A 17 -9.67 -40.44 -0.08
C CYS A 17 -9.34 -39.21 -0.92
N ASP A 18 -9.42 -39.36 -2.24
CA ASP A 18 -9.42 -38.25 -3.20
C ASP A 18 -10.89 -37.87 -3.44
N GLY A 19 -11.55 -37.47 -2.35
CA GLY A 19 -12.87 -36.87 -2.41
C GLY A 19 -12.67 -35.38 -2.25
N GLU A 20 -12.03 -34.73 -3.23
CA GLU A 20 -12.09 -33.26 -3.29
C GLU A 20 -13.58 -32.91 -3.36
N ASP A 21 -14.07 -32.19 -2.36
CA ASP A 21 -15.46 -31.77 -2.33
C ASP A 21 -15.73 -31.00 -3.63
N PRO A 22 -16.84 -31.25 -4.34
CA PRO A 22 -17.13 -30.57 -5.59
C PRO A 22 -17.13 -29.03 -5.43
N VAL A 23 -17.38 -28.52 -4.22
CA VAL A 23 -17.25 -27.10 -3.88
C VAL A 23 -15.79 -26.67 -3.79
N ASP A 24 -14.91 -27.47 -3.17
CA ASP A 24 -13.47 -27.17 -3.08
C ASP A 24 -12.81 -27.19 -4.46
N ALA A 25 -13.15 -28.18 -5.29
CA ALA A 25 -12.70 -28.25 -6.68
C ALA A 25 -13.18 -27.03 -7.49
N ALA A 26 -14.45 -26.66 -7.36
CA ALA A 26 -15.01 -25.49 -8.03
C ALA A 26 -14.40 -24.16 -7.55
N LEU A 27 -14.10 -24.04 -6.25
CA LEU A 27 -13.43 -22.88 -5.68
C LEU A 27 -11.99 -22.77 -6.20
N ARG A 28 -11.28 -23.89 -6.34
CA ARG A 28 -9.92 -23.93 -6.86
C ARG A 28 -9.87 -23.54 -8.34
N ASP A 29 -10.80 -24.05 -9.14
CA ASP A 29 -10.94 -23.70 -10.56
C ASP A 29 -11.31 -22.22 -10.74
N ALA A 30 -12.25 -21.70 -9.94
CA ALA A 30 -12.60 -20.29 -9.96
C ALA A 30 -11.43 -19.39 -9.54
N ALA A 31 -10.62 -19.82 -8.56
CA ALA A 31 -9.42 -19.12 -8.15
C ALA A 31 -8.36 -19.12 -9.27
N ALA A 32 -8.14 -20.26 -9.92
CA ALA A 32 -7.22 -20.38 -11.06
C ALA A 32 -7.64 -19.50 -12.24
N ALA A 33 -8.93 -19.43 -12.56
CA ALA A 33 -9.46 -18.56 -13.60
C ALA A 33 -9.21 -17.07 -13.29
N ARG A 34 -9.47 -16.65 -12.05
CA ARG A 34 -9.21 -15.27 -11.60
C ARG A 34 -7.71 -14.93 -11.60
N GLN A 35 -6.86 -15.88 -11.24
CA GLN A 35 -5.40 -15.69 -11.31
C GLN A 35 -4.92 -15.59 -12.75
N ALA A 36 -5.46 -16.40 -13.67
CA ALA A 36 -5.15 -16.30 -15.09
C ALA A 36 -5.61 -14.96 -15.69
N GLU A 37 -6.75 -14.41 -15.26
CA GLU A 37 -7.18 -13.06 -15.62
C GLU A 37 -6.29 -11.97 -15.01
N ALA A 38 -5.91 -12.10 -13.74
CA ALA A 38 -4.97 -11.17 -13.10
C ALA A 38 -3.60 -11.19 -13.78
N LEU A 39 -3.14 -12.36 -14.26
CA LEU A 39 -1.91 -12.50 -15.06
C LEU A 39 -2.04 -11.88 -16.45
N LYS A 40 -3.22 -11.91 -17.08
CA LYS A 40 -3.48 -11.18 -18.34
C LYS A 40 -3.47 -9.67 -18.14
N VAL A 41 -3.99 -9.19 -17.01
CA VAL A 41 -3.98 -7.76 -16.65
C VAL A 41 -2.58 -7.28 -16.24
N THR A 42 -1.73 -8.16 -15.73
CA THR A 42 -0.34 -7.83 -15.32
C THR A 42 0.71 -8.13 -16.40
N GLY A 43 0.35 -8.88 -17.45
CA GLY A 43 1.20 -9.16 -18.61
C GLY A 43 1.44 -7.94 -19.51
N GLU A 44 0.64 -6.88 -19.34
CA GLU A 44 0.86 -5.55 -19.92
C GLU A 44 1.11 -4.53 -18.80
N SER A 45 1.97 -4.88 -17.84
CA SER A 45 2.61 -3.89 -16.98
C SER A 45 3.97 -3.55 -17.59
N GLU A 46 3.93 -2.84 -18.72
CA GLU A 46 5.06 -2.02 -19.12
C GLU A 46 5.15 -0.94 -18.04
N ALA A 47 6.05 -1.14 -17.08
CA ALA A 47 6.31 -0.16 -16.04
C ALA A 47 6.57 1.18 -16.74
N PRO A 48 5.83 2.27 -16.43
CA PRO A 48 6.21 3.57 -16.93
C PRO A 48 7.63 3.82 -16.44
N LYS A 49 8.60 3.89 -17.37
CA LYS A 49 9.92 4.44 -17.07
C LYS A 49 9.65 5.82 -16.47
N PRO A 50 10.00 6.07 -15.21
CA PRO A 50 9.90 7.42 -14.70
C PRO A 50 10.98 8.21 -15.45
N ASP A 51 10.57 8.98 -16.46
CA ASP A 51 11.40 10.00 -17.12
C ASP A 51 11.81 11.11 -16.12
N ARG A 52 11.20 11.13 -14.94
CA ARG A 52 11.65 11.93 -13.80
C ARG A 52 12.61 11.13 -12.91
N PRO A 53 13.75 11.71 -12.50
CA PRO A 53 14.55 11.12 -11.44
C PRO A 53 13.65 10.87 -10.22
N ALA A 54 13.76 9.68 -9.64
CA ALA A 54 13.10 9.38 -8.40
C ALA A 54 13.52 10.42 -7.35
N LEU A 55 12.54 10.98 -6.64
CA LEU A 55 12.81 11.89 -5.53
C LEU A 55 13.66 11.17 -4.47
N SER A 56 14.60 11.88 -3.85
CA SER A 56 15.31 11.38 -2.68
C SER A 56 14.34 11.17 -1.51
N ALA A 57 14.75 10.37 -0.52
CA ALA A 57 13.95 10.19 0.69
C ALA A 57 13.63 11.53 1.37
N ASP A 58 14.60 12.45 1.40
CA ASP A 58 14.43 13.80 1.95
C ASP A 58 13.41 14.61 1.15
N GLN A 59 13.45 14.54 -0.18
CA GLN A 59 12.47 15.20 -1.05
C GLN A 59 11.06 14.67 -0.82
N VAL A 60 10.91 13.34 -0.74
CA VAL A 60 9.62 12.71 -0.47
C VAL A 60 9.09 13.13 0.89
N TRP A 61 9.95 13.16 1.92
CA TRP A 61 9.58 13.57 3.26
C TRP A 61 9.15 15.05 3.30
N VAL A 62 9.95 15.96 2.73
CA VAL A 62 9.65 17.41 2.68
C VAL A 62 8.31 17.67 2.00
N GLU A 63 8.08 17.10 0.81
CA GLU A 63 6.83 17.30 0.06
C GLU A 63 5.62 16.71 0.81
N ALA A 64 5.80 15.56 1.45
CA ALA A 64 4.75 14.96 2.28
C ALA A 64 4.42 15.83 3.49
N THR A 65 5.43 16.33 4.20
CA THR A 65 5.24 17.18 5.38
C THR A 65 4.58 18.50 5.03
N ILE A 66 4.97 19.15 3.93
CA ILE A 66 4.31 20.38 3.44
C ILE A 66 2.82 20.13 3.18
N ARG A 67 2.48 19.04 2.49
CA ARG A 67 1.08 18.67 2.21
C ARG A 67 0.31 18.47 3.52
N ASP A 68 0.86 17.74 4.48
CA ASP A 68 0.20 17.45 5.74
C ASP A 68 0.02 18.74 6.59
N HIS A 69 0.98 19.66 6.58
CA HIS A 69 0.84 20.98 7.20
C HIS A 69 -0.25 21.83 6.54
N ARG A 70 -0.34 21.84 5.20
CA ARG A 70 -1.42 22.55 4.49
C ARG A 70 -2.80 22.02 4.84
N LYS A 71 -2.92 20.69 4.99
CA LYS A 71 -4.15 20.06 5.47
C LYS A 71 -4.51 20.54 6.89
N ALA A 72 -3.55 20.53 7.82
CA ALA A 72 -3.78 21.01 9.19
C ALA A 72 -4.19 22.50 9.25
N ILE A 73 -3.64 23.35 8.37
CA ILE A 73 -4.08 24.75 8.22
C ILE A 73 -5.54 24.82 7.79
N ALA A 74 -5.93 24.08 6.75
CA ALA A 74 -7.30 24.08 6.25
C ALA A 74 -8.31 23.61 7.32
N GLU A 75 -7.98 22.58 8.09
CA GLU A 75 -8.81 22.09 9.19
C GLU A 75 -8.93 23.13 10.33
N ALA A 76 -7.84 23.83 10.66
CA ALA A 76 -7.86 24.90 11.65
C ALA A 76 -8.68 26.12 11.19
N GLU A 77 -8.58 26.50 9.91
CA GLU A 77 -9.39 27.56 9.30
C GLU A 77 -10.88 27.19 9.29
N GLU A 78 -11.22 25.93 8.98
CA GLU A 78 -12.58 25.41 9.07
C GLU A 78 -13.12 25.45 10.52
N MET A 79 -12.28 25.12 11.51
CA MET A 79 -12.66 25.18 12.91
C MET A 79 -12.93 26.61 13.37
N LEU A 80 -12.10 27.57 12.96
CA LEU A 80 -12.28 29.00 13.26
C LEU A 80 -13.60 29.56 12.73
N ALA A 81 -14.10 29.03 11.61
CA ALA A 81 -15.38 29.42 11.03
C ALA A 81 -16.60 28.88 11.79
N LYS A 82 -16.42 27.85 12.63
CA LYS A 82 -17.53 27.13 13.29
C LYS A 82 -17.57 27.29 14.81
N THR A 83 -16.45 27.68 15.44
CA THR A 83 -16.32 27.68 16.89
C THR A 83 -16.50 29.07 17.49
N ASP A 84 -17.30 29.13 18.56
CA ASP A 84 -17.44 30.29 19.46
C ASP A 84 -16.54 30.15 20.71
N ASN A 85 -15.86 29.02 20.90
CA ASN A 85 -15.01 28.78 22.06
C ASN A 85 -13.66 29.49 21.90
N ALA A 86 -13.40 30.50 22.73
CA ALA A 86 -12.16 31.30 22.69
C ALA A 86 -10.88 30.46 22.76
N ALA A 87 -10.80 29.47 23.65
CA ALA A 87 -9.60 28.63 23.77
C ALA A 87 -9.35 27.78 22.51
N VAL A 88 -10.43 27.33 21.84
CA VAL A 88 -10.32 26.62 20.55
C VAL A 88 -9.86 27.56 19.45
N ARG A 89 -10.34 28.83 19.44
CA ARG A 89 -9.89 29.84 18.48
C ARG A 89 -8.40 30.13 18.63
N ASP A 90 -7.95 30.39 19.86
CA ASP A 90 -6.54 30.68 20.16
C ASP A 90 -5.64 29.53 19.70
N THR A 91 -6.05 28.28 19.98
CA THR A 91 -5.33 27.09 19.55
C THR A 91 -5.28 26.96 18.02
N ALA A 92 -6.39 27.20 17.32
CA ALA A 92 -6.44 27.10 15.87
C ALA A 92 -5.57 28.18 15.19
N GLU A 93 -5.56 29.40 15.72
CA GLU A 93 -4.68 30.48 15.25
C GLU A 93 -3.20 30.13 15.47
N GLU A 94 -2.84 29.55 16.61
CA GLU A 94 -1.47 29.08 16.89
C GLU A 94 -1.04 27.98 15.93
N VAL A 95 -1.92 27.01 15.64
CA VAL A 95 -1.68 25.95 14.65
C VAL A 95 -1.42 26.58 13.28
N ILE A 96 -2.27 27.48 12.81
CA ILE A 96 -2.10 28.13 11.50
C ILE A 96 -0.76 28.86 11.44
N ALA A 97 -0.44 29.67 12.45
CA ALA A 97 0.79 30.44 12.49
C ALA A 97 2.03 29.53 12.48
N THR A 98 2.01 28.45 13.26
CA THR A 98 3.13 27.51 13.37
C THR A 98 3.33 26.71 12.08
N ARG A 99 2.26 26.13 11.53
CA ARG A 99 2.35 25.34 10.28
C ARG A 99 2.78 26.20 9.10
N LYS A 100 2.35 27.47 9.02
CA LYS A 100 2.85 28.41 7.99
C LYS A 100 4.36 28.65 8.10
N ARG A 101 4.90 28.81 9.32
CA ARG A 101 6.35 28.94 9.54
C ARG A 101 7.10 27.67 9.16
N GLU A 102 6.59 26.50 9.52
CA GLU A 102 7.20 25.21 9.19
C GLU A 102 7.19 24.95 7.68
N ILE A 103 6.10 25.28 6.97
CA ILE A 103 6.06 25.22 5.50
C ILE A 103 7.17 26.08 4.90
N ALA A 104 7.33 27.33 5.35
CA ALA A 104 8.37 28.21 4.83
C ALA A 104 9.78 27.64 5.05
N GLN A 105 10.02 26.99 6.20
CA GLN A 105 11.30 26.31 6.47
C GLN A 105 11.51 25.11 5.55
N LEU A 106 10.48 24.28 5.35
CA LEU A 106 10.54 23.10 4.48
C LEU A 106 10.70 23.47 3.00
N GLU A 107 10.03 24.53 2.54
CA GLU A 107 10.18 25.05 1.17
C GLU A 107 11.62 25.54 0.91
N ALA A 108 12.28 26.11 1.93
CA ALA A 108 13.70 26.49 1.85
C ALA A 108 14.66 25.28 1.79
N LEU A 109 14.22 24.10 2.25
CA LEU A 109 15.01 22.86 2.20
C LEU A 109 14.85 22.08 0.89
N ARG A 110 13.93 22.47 0.00
CA ARG A 110 13.65 21.73 -1.23
C ARG A 110 14.91 21.67 -2.13
N PRO A 111 15.48 20.48 -2.41
CA PRO A 111 16.62 20.35 -3.29
C PRO A 111 16.25 20.81 -4.70
N GLY A 112 16.90 21.90 -5.15
CA GLY A 112 16.60 22.61 -6.39
C GLY A 112 16.68 24.15 -6.32
N ALA A 113 16.98 24.72 -5.15
CA ALA A 113 17.21 26.17 -4.97
C ALA A 113 18.68 26.52 -4.62
N GLY A 114 19.64 25.69 -5.03
CA GLY A 114 21.06 26.07 -5.05
C GLY A 114 21.39 26.81 -6.35
N PRO A 115 22.34 27.77 -6.36
CA PRO A 115 22.71 28.47 -7.60
C PRO A 115 23.13 27.46 -8.66
N ALA A 116 22.66 27.65 -9.89
CA ALA A 116 23.16 26.93 -11.05
C ALA A 116 24.67 27.20 -11.15
N GLU A 117 25.48 26.15 -11.02
CA GLU A 117 26.89 26.15 -11.44
C GLU A 117 27.00 25.71 -12.91
#